data_AF-A0A956W331-F1
#
_entry.id   AF-A0A956W331-F1
#
_cell.length_a   1.000
_cell.length_b   1.000
_cell.length_c   1.000
_cell.angle_alpha   90.00
_cell.angle_beta   90.00
_cell.angle_gamma   90.00
#
_symmetry.space_group_name_H-M   'P 1'
#
loop_
_entity.id
_entity.type
_entity.pdbx_description
1 polymer ?
#
loop_
_entity_poly.entity_id
_entity_poly.type
_entity_poly.pdbx_seq_one_letter_code
_entity_poly.pdbx_strand_id
1 'polypeptide(L)' 'MTEPEASWLNLGPGRFRLLRWPGAEDRPVLFLHGLTAVADVWGPTIEALGGERPDCFAFDQRGHGQSHP' A
#
# COMPACT_ATOMS: atom_id res chain seq x y z
N MET A 1 6.23 3.84 13.98
CA MET A 1 5.86 3.19 12.71
C MET A 1 4.95 2.00 12.96
N THR A 2 3.69 2.08 12.54
CA THR A 2 2.80 0.92 12.45
C THR A 2 3.26 0.04 11.29
N GLU A 3 3.61 -1.21 11.56
CA GLU A 3 3.97 -2.16 10.50
C GLU A 3 2.72 -2.49 9.65
N PRO A 4 2.82 -2.45 8.31
CA PRO A 4 1.74 -2.86 7.44
C PRO A 4 1.55 -4.38 7.42
N GLU A 5 0.32 -4.80 7.19
CA GLU A 5 -0.01 -6.16 6.77
C GLU A 5 0.36 -6.32 5.29
N ALA A 6 1.25 -7.26 4.98
CA ALA A 6 1.63 -7.57 3.60
C ALA A 6 0.79 -8.72 3.04
N SER A 7 0.25 -8.52 1.85
CA SER A 7 -0.49 -9.53 1.09
C SER A 7 -0.19 -9.42 -0.40
N TRP A 8 -0.85 -10.24 -1.21
CA TRP A 8 -0.62 -10.30 -2.66
C TRP A 8 -1.93 -10.26 -3.42
N LEU A 9 -1.96 -9.47 -4.50
CA LEU A 9 -3.06 -9.44 -5.46
C LEU A 9 -2.62 -10.10 -6.77
N ASN A 10 -3.38 -11.10 -7.21
CA ASN A 10 -3.22 -11.68 -8.55
C ASN A 10 -4.22 -11.00 -9.48
N LEU A 11 -3.72 -10.19 -10.40
CA LEU A 11 -4.53 -9.48 -11.41
C LEU A 11 -4.06 -9.93 -12.80
N GLY A 12 -4.89 -9.73 -13.84
CA GLY A 12 -4.52 -10.12 -15.21
C GLY A 12 -3.11 -9.68 -15.65
N PRO A 13 -2.63 -8.47 -15.29
CA PRO A 13 -1.29 -8.00 -15.65
C PRO A 13 -0.13 -8.53 -14.81
N GLY A 14 -0.36 -9.36 -13.80
CA GLY A 14 0.69 -9.95 -12.96
C GLY A 14 0.35 -10.09 -11.47
N ARG A 15 1.39 -10.29 -10.66
CA ARG A 15 1.29 -10.45 -9.20
C ARG A 15 1.84 -9.23 -8.49
N PHE A 16 1.01 -8.63 -7.64
CA PHE A 16 1.30 -7.34 -6.99
C PHE A 16 1.42 -7.49 -5.48
N ARG A 17 2.50 -6.99 -4.88
CA ARG A 17 2.61 -6.87 -3.42
C ARG A 17 1.70 -5.74 -2.95
N LEU A 18 0.84 -6.02 -1.99
CA LEU A 18 -0.06 -5.07 -1.35
C LEU A 18 0.31 -4.90 0.12
N LEU A 19 0.42 -3.66 0.56
CA LEU A 19 0.51 -3.28 1.96
C LEU A 19 -0.82 -2.68 2.41
N ARG A 20 -1.32 -3.15 3.54
CA ARG A 20 -2.49 -2.59 4.23
C ARG A 20 -2.05 -2.05 5.58
N TRP A 21 -2.48 -0.84 5.89
CA TRP A 21 -2.45 -0.29 7.24
C TRP A 21 -3.88 -0.16 7.73
N PRO A 22 -4.32 -1.05 8.64
CA PRO A 22 -5.68 -1.03 9.15
C PRO A 22 -6.07 0.34 9.71
N GLY A 23 -7.31 0.71 9.43
CA GLY A 23 -7.97 1.95 9.86
C GLY A 23 -9.48 1.78 9.78
N ALA A 24 -10.20 2.87 9.51
CA ALA A 24 -11.65 2.80 9.35
C ALA A 24 -12.03 2.09 8.04
N GLU A 25 -12.57 0.86 8.14
CA GLU A 25 -12.87 -0.04 7.01
C GLU A 25 -13.94 0.50 6.05
N ASP A 26 -14.79 1.43 6.50
CA ASP A 26 -15.80 2.10 5.69
C ASP A 26 -15.22 3.21 4.79
N ARG A 27 -13.93 3.54 4.93
CA ARG A 27 -13.23 4.58 4.19
C ARG A 27 -11.93 4.06 3.57
N PRO A 28 -11.96 3.17 2.56
CA PRO A 28 -10.75 2.67 1.94
C PRO A 28 -10.06 3.76 1.11
N VAL A 29 -8.74 3.89 1.27
CA VAL A 29 -7.89 4.81 0.49
C VAL A 29 -6.72 4.05 -0.13
N LEU A 30 -6.50 4.28 -1.42
CA LEU A 30 -5.40 3.71 -2.19
C LEU A 30 -4.32 4.75 -2.48
N PHE A 31 -3.09 4.45 -2.09
CA PHE A 31 -1.91 5.28 -2.33
C PHE A 31 -1.08 4.70 -3.48
N LEU A 32 -0.73 5.56 -4.45
CA LEU A 32 0.04 5.19 -5.64
C LEU A 32 1.37 5.94 -5.66
N HIS A 33 2.47 5.21 -5.62
CA HIS A 33 3.81 5.80 -5.60
C HIS A 33 4.25 6.38 -6.96
N GLY A 34 5.32 7.18 -6.95
CA GLY A 34 5.95 7.72 -8.17
C GLY A 34 6.96 6.77 -8.82
N LEU A 35 7.63 7.24 -9.88
CA LEU A 35 8.48 6.43 -10.77
C LEU A 35 9.62 5.64 -10.10
N THR A 36 10.23 6.15 -9.03
CA THR A 36 11.40 5.49 -8.41
C THR A 36 11.09 4.91 -7.03
N ALA A 37 9.81 4.86 -6.66
CA ALA A 37 9.37 4.48 -5.33
C ALA A 37 8.69 3.09 -5.33
N VAL A 38 8.35 2.63 -4.13
CA VAL A 38 7.63 1.38 -3.83
C VAL A 38 6.55 1.67 -2.79
N ALA A 39 5.67 0.71 -2.49
CA ALA A 39 4.56 0.87 -1.56
C ALA A 39 5.01 1.38 -0.17
N ASP A 40 6.18 0.96 0.30
CA ASP A 40 6.75 1.31 1.61
C ASP A 40 6.95 2.83 1.81
N VAL A 41 7.04 3.62 0.73
CA VAL A 41 7.25 5.08 0.80
C VAL A 41 6.16 5.80 1.60
N TRP A 42 4.98 5.21 1.72
CA TRP A 42 3.81 5.82 2.36
C TRP A 42 3.80 5.69 3.89
N GLY A 43 4.67 4.88 4.49
CA GLY A 43 4.71 4.67 5.95
C GLY A 43 4.64 5.96 6.78
N PRO A 44 5.51 6.96 6.54
CA PRO A 44 5.47 8.23 7.27
C PRO A 44 4.19 9.04 7.04
N THR A 45 3.61 8.99 5.84
CA THR A 45 2.33 9.67 5.55
C THR A 45 1.20 9.03 6.34
N ILE A 46 1.18 7.70 6.39
CA ILE A 46 0.16 6.92 7.09
C ILE A 46 0.27 7.06 8.61
N GLU A 47 1.48 7.21 9.14
CA GLU A 47 1.72 7.53 10.55
C GLU A 47 1.18 8.94 10.90
N ALA A 48 1.38 9.91 10.01
CA ALA A 48 0.89 11.28 10.20
C ALA A 48 -0.64 11.42 10.15
N LEU A 49 -1.37 10.47 9.55
CA LEU A 49 -2.85 10.46 9.55
C LEU A 49 -3.45 10.14 10.93
N GLY A 50 -2.69 9.55 11.84
CA GLY A 50 -3.10 9.33 13.23
C GLY A 50 -4.15 8.21 13.43
N GLY A 51 -4.76 8.19 14.63
CA GLY A 51 -5.62 7.09 15.10
C GLY A 51 -6.97 6.96 14.40
N GLU A 52 -7.47 8.02 13.75
CA GLU A 52 -8.73 8.02 13.01
C GLU A 52 -8.52 7.90 11.49
N ARG A 53 -7.36 7.40 11.07
CA ARG A 53 -7.02 7.25 9.65
C ARG A 53 -7.99 6.31 8.91
N PRO A 54 -8.19 6.52 7.60
CA PRO A 54 -8.88 5.56 6.73
C PRO A 54 -8.16 4.20 6.70
N ASP A 55 -8.83 3.16 6.22
CA ASP A 55 -8.16 1.89 5.87
C ASP A 55 -7.26 2.11 4.65
N CYS A 56 -5.95 2.09 4.86
CA CYS A 56 -4.97 2.55 3.87
C CYS A 56 -4.33 1.38 3.14
N PHE A 57 -4.26 1.47 1.82
CA PHE A 57 -3.67 0.47 0.94
C PHE A 57 -2.60 1.09 0.06
N ALA A 58 -1.49 0.39 -0.16
CA ALA A 58 -0.50 0.74 -1.18
C ALA A 58 0.02 -0.53 -1.82
N PHE A 59 0.15 -0.58 -3.14
CA PHE A 59 0.79 -1.71 -3.81
C PHE A 59 2.02 -1.27 -4.58
N ASP A 60 2.96 -2.19 -4.71
CA ASP A 60 4.10 -2.04 -5.60
C ASP A 60 3.56 -2.07 -7.04
N GLN A 61 3.59 -0.94 -7.75
CA GLN A 61 3.10 -0.88 -9.13
C GLN A 61 3.93 -1.79 -10.04
N ARG A 62 3.38 -2.12 -11.22
CA ARG A 62 4.01 -3.05 -12.16
C ARG A 62 5.49 -2.70 -12.40
N GLY A 63 6.36 -3.69 -12.27
CA GLY A 63 7.81 -3.53 -12.50
C GLY A 63 8.56 -2.84 -11.35
N HIS A 64 7.91 -2.59 -10.21
CA HIS A 64 8.53 -1.99 -9.03
C HIS A 64 8.52 -2.96 -7.85
N GLY A 65 9.47 -2.76 -6.93
CA GLY A 65 9.53 -3.48 -5.67
C GLY A 65 9.51 -4.99 -5.87
N GLN A 66 8.52 -5.64 -5.26
CA GLN A 66 8.34 -7.10 -5.32
C GLN A 66 7.23 -7.53 -6.28
N SER A 67 6.68 -6.60 -7.06
CA SER A 67 5.66 -6.90 -8.06
C SER A 67 6.28 -7.29 -9.40
N HIS A 68 5.75 -8.36 -10.00
CA HIS A 68 6.26 -8.91 -11.25
C HIS A 68 5.12 -9.13 -12.26
N PRO A 69 5.42 -9.06 -13.57
CA PRO A 69 4.50 -9.44 -14.64
C PRO A 69 3.99 -10.88 -14.49
#